data_AF-A0A2U1N9T3-F1
#
_entry.id   AF-A0A2U1N9T3-F1
#
_cell.length_a   1.000
_cell.length_b   1.000
_cell.length_c   1.000
_cell.angle_alpha   90.00
_cell.angle_beta   90.00
_cell.angle_gamma   90.00
#
_symmetry.space_group_name_H-M   'P 1'
#
loop_
_entity.id
_entity.type
_entity.pdbx_description
1 polymer ?
#
loop_
_entity_poly.entity_id
_entity_poly.type
_entity_poly.pdbx_seq_one_letter_code
_entity_poly.pdbx_strand_id
1 'polypeptide(L)'
;MAAKAFMDTVKSCELYQGSSVTELISAMAAGWNAKLIVETFSHGGVIATSIGLAVASNHTCGRHVCIVPDLETKITYLAAMQKVGMSPEVIIGEPETIVKNLDVIDFLVVDSRKILITSFQKITSVLNVN
;
A
#
# COMPACT_ATOMS: atom_id res chain seq x y z
N MET A 1 -13.84 -9.28 -7.34
CA MET A 1 -12.63 -8.43 -7.16
C MET A 1 -12.73 -7.70 -5.83
N ALA A 2 -13.50 -6.60 -5.73
CA ALA A 2 -13.62 -5.79 -4.51
C ALA A 2 -14.06 -6.57 -3.23
N ALA A 3 -15.23 -7.22 -3.25
CA ALA A 3 -15.75 -7.92 -2.06
C ALA A 3 -14.86 -9.10 -1.60
N LYS A 4 -14.17 -9.76 -2.54
CA LYS A 4 -13.23 -10.83 -2.21
C LYS A 4 -11.96 -10.26 -1.57
N ALA A 5 -11.40 -9.19 -2.14
CA ALA A 5 -10.26 -8.49 -1.57
C ALA A 5 -10.54 -7.96 -0.16
N PHE A 6 -11.76 -7.45 0.08
CA PHE A 6 -12.22 -7.09 1.42
C PHE A 6 -12.11 -8.30 2.38
N MET A 7 -12.80 -9.41 2.08
CA MET A 7 -12.85 -10.58 2.96
C MET A 7 -11.49 -11.23 3.17
N ASP A 8 -10.67 -11.33 2.13
CA ASP A 8 -9.34 -11.93 2.22
C ASP A 8 -8.35 -10.99 2.95
N THR A 9 -8.58 -9.68 2.94
CA THR A 9 -7.86 -8.73 3.81
C THR A 9 -8.28 -8.88 5.28
N VAL A 10 -9.58 -9.01 5.58
CA VAL A 10 -10.05 -9.30 6.96
C VAL A 10 -9.30 -10.50 7.53
N LYS A 11 -9.24 -11.60 6.77
CA LYS A 11 -8.53 -12.83 7.18
C LYS A 11 -7.02 -12.62 7.35
N SER A 12 -6.39 -11.92 6.40
CA SER A 12 -4.93 -11.71 6.42
C SER A 12 -4.48 -10.78 7.57
N CYS A 13 -5.39 -9.92 8.05
CA CYS A 13 -5.13 -8.98 9.14
C CYS A 13 -5.52 -9.51 10.53
N GLU A 14 -5.93 -10.78 10.68
CA GLU A 14 -6.25 -11.39 11.99
C GLU A 14 -5.10 -11.25 13.00
N LEU A 15 -3.85 -11.26 12.50
CA LEU A 15 -2.63 -11.08 13.31
C LEU A 15 -2.38 -9.63 13.76
N TYR A 16 -3.01 -8.64 13.13
CA TYR A 16 -2.73 -7.22 13.33
C TYR A 16 -3.95 -6.41 13.79
N GLN A 17 -5.07 -7.07 14.09
CA GLN A 17 -6.37 -6.42 14.36
C GLN A 17 -6.70 -5.35 13.30
N GLY A 18 -6.94 -5.81 12.07
CA GLY A 18 -7.34 -4.95 10.95
C GLY A 18 -8.44 -3.95 11.33
N SER A 19 -8.35 -2.74 10.77
CA SER A 19 -9.38 -1.71 10.89
C SER A 19 -10.26 -1.74 9.64
N SER A 20 -11.56 -1.45 9.79
CA SER A 20 -12.54 -1.35 8.68
C SER A 20 -12.06 -0.49 7.50
N VAL A 21 -11.15 0.45 7.77
CA VAL A 21 -10.51 1.31 6.76
C VAL A 21 -9.57 0.52 5.86
N THR A 22 -8.79 -0.41 6.41
CA THR A 22 -7.85 -1.25 5.66
C THR A 22 -8.57 -2.14 4.65
N GLU A 23 -9.64 -2.82 5.07
CA GLU A 23 -10.36 -3.71 4.14
C GLU A 23 -11.12 -2.93 3.08
N LEU A 24 -11.63 -1.73 3.43
CA LEU A 24 -12.20 -0.81 2.46
C LEU A 24 -11.16 -0.37 1.42
N ILE A 25 -9.95 0.04 1.84
CA ILE A 25 -8.87 0.43 0.92
C ILE A 25 -8.52 -0.72 -0.05
N SER A 26 -8.39 -1.94 0.47
CA SER A 26 -8.16 -3.12 -0.38
C SER A 26 -9.28 -3.33 -1.39
N ALA A 27 -10.53 -3.24 -0.95
CA ALA A 27 -11.70 -3.39 -1.80
C ALA A 27 -11.75 -2.32 -2.90
N MET A 28 -11.35 -1.08 -2.60
CA MET A 28 -11.28 0.02 -3.56
C MET A 28 -10.22 -0.24 -4.63
N ALA A 29 -8.98 -0.55 -4.22
CA ALA A 29 -7.89 -0.85 -5.15
C ALA A 29 -8.22 -2.04 -6.06
N ALA A 30 -8.79 -3.11 -5.48
CA ALA A 30 -9.21 -4.28 -6.24
C ALA A 30 -10.43 -3.99 -7.15
N GLY A 31 -11.38 -3.19 -6.67
CA GLY A 31 -12.57 -2.78 -7.42
C GLY A 31 -12.23 -1.95 -8.64
N TRP A 32 -11.21 -1.09 -8.53
CA TRP A 32 -10.66 -0.30 -9.63
C TRP A 32 -9.84 -1.15 -10.63
N ASN A 33 -9.61 -2.43 -10.34
CA ASN A 33 -8.70 -3.29 -11.12
C ASN A 33 -7.30 -2.66 -11.27
N ALA A 34 -6.82 -1.99 -10.21
CA ALA A 34 -5.54 -1.28 -10.21
C ALA A 34 -4.38 -2.22 -10.58
N LYS A 35 -3.57 -1.81 -11.56
CA LYS A 35 -2.39 -2.55 -12.05
C LYS A 35 -1.11 -2.08 -11.40
N LEU A 36 -0.99 -0.78 -11.09
CA LEU A 36 0.09 -0.25 -10.26
C LEU A 36 -0.48 0.39 -9.00
N ILE A 37 -0.23 -0.27 -7.87
CA ILE A 37 -0.63 0.17 -6.53
C ILE A 37 0.63 0.61 -5.80
N VAL A 38 0.67 1.87 -5.38
CA VAL A 38 1.81 2.45 -4.66
C VAL A 38 1.36 2.89 -3.28
N GLU A 39 2.20 2.65 -2.28
CA GLU A 39 2.03 3.24 -0.96
C GLU A 39 3.30 3.93 -0.48
N THR A 40 3.14 4.84 0.47
CA THR A 40 4.25 5.33 1.28
C THR A 40 4.13 4.81 2.70
N PHE A 41 5.25 4.41 3.29
CA PHE A 41 5.28 3.85 4.64
C PHE A 41 6.43 4.45 5.44
N SER A 42 6.12 4.92 6.65
CA SER A 42 7.11 5.44 7.60
C SER A 42 7.16 4.59 8.87
N HIS A 43 8.22 4.76 9.68
CA HIS A 43 8.33 4.11 10.99
C HIS A 43 7.06 4.30 11.83
N GLY A 44 6.55 3.21 12.40
CA GLY A 44 5.27 3.20 13.13
C GLY A 44 4.03 3.15 12.22
N GLY A 45 4.20 2.93 10.92
CA GLY A 45 3.17 2.57 9.94
C GLY A 45 2.20 1.48 10.38
N VAL A 46 0.93 1.67 10.03
CA VAL A 46 -0.10 0.65 10.19
C VAL A 46 0.08 -0.39 9.08
N ILE A 47 0.74 -1.50 9.40
CA ILE A 47 1.06 -2.56 8.43
C ILE A 47 -0.18 -3.18 7.78
N ALA A 48 -1.33 -3.15 8.47
CA ALA A 48 -2.58 -3.72 7.97
C ALA A 48 -2.96 -3.14 6.58
N THR A 49 -2.77 -1.83 6.36
CA THR A 49 -3.02 -1.20 5.06
C THR A 49 -2.16 -1.81 3.96
N SER A 50 -0.87 -2.00 4.22
CA SER A 50 0.07 -2.63 3.28
C SER A 50 -0.30 -4.07 2.96
N ILE A 51 -0.80 -4.83 3.95
CA ILE A 51 -1.36 -6.18 3.76
C ILE A 51 -2.57 -6.11 2.83
N GLY A 52 -3.50 -5.18 3.06
CA GLY A 52 -4.68 -4.99 2.21
C GLY A 52 -4.34 -4.64 0.76
N LEU A 53 -3.31 -3.82 0.54
CA LEU A 53 -2.83 -3.47 -0.80
C LEU A 53 -2.15 -4.65 -1.50
N ALA A 54 -1.38 -5.45 -0.77
CA ALA A 54 -0.81 -6.69 -1.28
C ALA A 54 -1.92 -7.68 -1.70
N VAL A 55 -2.95 -7.87 -0.87
CA VAL A 55 -4.14 -8.68 -1.22
C VAL A 55 -4.83 -8.14 -2.47
N ALA A 56 -5.04 -6.82 -2.56
CA ALA A 56 -5.67 -6.21 -3.72
C ALA A 56 -4.86 -6.46 -5.01
N SER A 57 -3.53 -6.25 -4.98
CA SER A 57 -2.65 -6.50 -6.13
C SER A 57 -2.70 -7.95 -6.60
N ASN A 58 -2.77 -8.91 -5.68
CA ASN A 58 -2.90 -10.32 -6.03
C ASN A 58 -4.23 -10.62 -6.74
N HIS A 59 -5.32 -9.99 -6.29
CA HIS A 59 -6.62 -10.15 -6.96
C HIS A 59 -6.69 -9.49 -8.34
N THR A 60 -5.97 -8.39 -8.55
CA THR A 60 -5.97 -7.67 -9.84
C THR A 60 -4.88 -8.15 -10.80
N CYS A 61 -4.05 -9.10 -10.38
CA CYS A 61 -2.78 -9.42 -11.05
C CYS A 61 -1.94 -8.16 -11.31
N GLY A 62 -1.96 -7.24 -10.35
CA GLY A 62 -1.22 -5.98 -10.36
C GLY A 62 0.09 -6.05 -9.58
N ARG A 63 0.78 -4.91 -9.50
CA ARG A 63 2.03 -4.72 -8.78
C ARG A 63 1.81 -3.81 -7.57
N HIS A 64 2.33 -4.21 -6.42
CA HIS A 64 2.32 -3.42 -5.19
C HIS A 64 3.75 -2.97 -4.85
N VAL A 65 3.93 -1.65 -4.77
CA VAL A 65 5.21 -1.00 -4.46
C VAL A 65 5.06 -0.14 -3.21
N CYS A 66 5.94 -0.36 -2.24
CA CYS A 66 6.03 0.46 -1.04
C CYS A 66 7.28 1.36 -1.08
N ILE A 67 7.08 2.65 -0.86
CA ILE A 67 8.16 3.64 -0.77
C ILE A 67 8.43 3.92 0.71
N VAL A 68 9.67 3.75 1.12
CA VAL A 68 10.13 3.97 2.51
C VAL A 68 11.28 4.98 2.57
N PRO A 69 11.42 5.75 3.65
CA PRO A 69 12.43 6.82 3.73
C PRO A 69 13.87 6.30 3.86
N ASP A 70 14.07 5.12 4.47
CA ASP A 70 15.40 4.61 4.81
C ASP A 70 15.43 3.06 4.92
N LEU A 71 16.64 2.51 5.07
CA LEU A 71 16.88 1.08 5.15
C LEU A 71 16.32 0.45 6.43
N GLU A 72 16.33 1.16 7.55
CA GLU A 72 15.80 0.66 8.82
C GLU A 72 14.28 0.45 8.72
N THR A 73 13.58 1.40 8.10
CA THR A 73 12.15 1.31 7.81
C THR A 73 11.88 0.12 6.88
N LYS A 74 12.69 -0.07 5.83
CA LYS A 74 12.58 -1.20 4.90
C LYS A 74 12.66 -2.54 5.63
N ILE A 75 13.65 -2.71 6.51
CA ILE A 75 13.86 -3.97 7.26
C ILE A 75 12.64 -4.26 8.14
N THR A 76 12.19 -3.26 8.90
CA THR A 76 11.03 -3.39 9.79
C THR A 76 9.75 -3.73 9.01
N TYR A 77 9.52 -3.04 7.89
CA TYR A 77 8.38 -3.29 7.01
C TYR A 77 8.39 -4.70 6.43
N LEU A 78 9.50 -5.13 5.83
CA LEU A 78 9.63 -6.46 5.25
C LEU A 78 9.47 -7.58 6.29
N ALA A 79 10.03 -7.39 7.48
CA ALA A 79 9.86 -8.34 8.58
C ALA A 79 8.39 -8.48 9.00
N ALA A 80 7.61 -7.40 8.96
CA ALA A 80 6.18 -7.44 9.26
C ALA A 80 5.38 -8.10 8.13
N MET A 81 5.65 -7.77 6.86
CA MET A 81 5.00 -8.41 5.71
C MET A 81 5.31 -9.91 5.62
N GLN A 82 6.54 -10.32 5.95
CA GLN A 82 6.94 -11.73 5.92
C GLN A 82 6.17 -12.58 6.95
N LYS A 83 5.77 -12.01 8.09
CA LYS A 83 4.96 -12.72 9.11
C LYS A 83 3.60 -13.17 8.59
N VAL A 84 3.07 -12.50 7.55
CA VAL A 84 1.82 -12.85 6.87
C VAL A 84 2.07 -13.50 5.49
N GLY A 85 3.30 -13.91 5.22
CA GLY A 85 3.66 -14.59 3.97
C GLY A 85 3.69 -13.69 2.73
N MET A 86 3.82 -12.38 2.91
CA MET A 86 3.84 -11.41 1.81
C MET A 86 5.23 -10.82 1.59
N SER A 87 5.56 -10.51 0.33
CA SER A 87 6.86 -9.97 -0.09
C SER A 87 6.72 -8.89 -1.17
N PRO A 88 6.17 -7.70 -0.81
CA PRO A 88 5.99 -6.60 -1.75
C PRO A 88 7.32 -5.99 -2.23
N GLU A 89 7.27 -5.26 -3.35
CA GLU A 89 8.40 -4.47 -3.87
C GLU A 89 8.64 -3.25 -2.97
N VAL A 90 9.89 -2.97 -2.59
CA VAL A 90 10.22 -1.83 -1.70
C VAL A 90 11.34 -0.97 -2.25
N ILE A 91 11.04 0.32 -2.42
CA ILE A 91 11.97 1.37 -2.89
C ILE A 91 12.32 2.27 -1.71
N ILE A 92 13.60 2.54 -1.50
CA ILE A 92 14.08 3.52 -0.51
C ILE A 92 14.25 4.86 -1.21
N GLY A 93 13.65 5.93 -0.68
CA GLY A 93 13.85 7.27 -1.19
C GLY A 93 12.79 8.28 -0.78
N GLU A 94 12.90 9.47 -1.33
CA GLU A 94 11.93 10.55 -1.12
C GLU A 94 10.66 10.27 -1.96
N PRO A 95 9.47 10.19 -1.34
CA PRO A 95 8.23 9.80 -2.00
C PRO A 95 7.85 10.61 -3.23
N GLU A 96 7.94 11.94 -3.20
CA GLU A 96 7.57 12.76 -4.35
C GLU A 96 8.45 12.47 -5.56
N THR A 97 9.75 12.31 -5.33
CA THR A 97 10.76 12.05 -6.37
C THR A 97 10.52 10.67 -6.98
N ILE A 98 10.26 9.65 -6.17
CA ILE A 98 9.98 8.30 -6.68
C ILE A 98 8.66 8.30 -7.46
N VAL A 99 7.58 8.86 -6.90
CA VAL A 99 6.26 8.91 -7.56
C VAL A 99 6.31 9.61 -8.91
N LYS A 100 7.07 10.71 -9.04
CA LYS A 100 7.26 11.43 -10.33
C LYS A 100 7.91 10.55 -11.41
N ASN A 101 8.80 9.64 -10.99
CA ASN A 101 9.58 8.77 -11.87
C ASN A 101 8.91 7.41 -12.17
N LEU A 102 7.80 7.09 -11.52
CA LEU A 102 7.02 5.90 -11.83
C LEU A 102 6.14 6.10 -13.07
N ASP A 103 5.69 4.96 -13.63
CA ASP A 103 4.65 4.89 -14.66
C ASP A 103 3.31 5.45 -14.16
N VAL A 104 2.25 5.32 -14.95
CA VAL A 104 0.90 5.72 -14.51
C VAL A 104 0.50 4.91 -13.27
N ILE A 105 0.25 5.61 -12.16
CA ILE A 105 -0.15 5.00 -10.89
C ILE A 105 -1.67 4.93 -10.86
N ASP A 106 -2.22 3.73 -10.77
CA ASP A 106 -3.67 3.55 -10.71
C ASP A 106 -4.20 3.92 -9.32
N PHE A 107 -3.48 3.52 -8.27
CA PHE A 107 -3.91 3.69 -6.89
C PHE A 107 -2.74 4.08 -5.98
N LEU A 108 -2.82 5.24 -5.33
CA LEU A 108 -1.79 5.72 -4.38
C LEU A 108 -2.37 5.86 -2.98
N VAL A 109 -1.68 5.27 -1.99
CA VAL A 109 -1.96 5.46 -0.57
C VAL A 109 -0.82 6.20 0.09
N VAL A 110 -1.13 7.28 0.82
CA VAL A 110 -0.11 8.15 1.43
C VAL A 110 -0.21 8.11 2.95
N ASP A 111 0.88 7.73 3.61
CA ASP A 111 1.10 7.94 5.03
C ASP A 111 1.46 9.43 5.29
N SER A 112 0.48 10.21 5.74
CA SER A 112 0.61 11.66 5.90
C SER A 112 1.48 12.10 7.09
N ARG A 113 1.97 11.17 7.91
CA ARG A 113 2.73 11.53 9.13
C ARG A 113 4.07 12.19 8.84
N LYS A 114 4.61 12.04 7.62
CA LYS A 114 5.87 12.68 7.20
C LYS A 114 5.92 13.14 5.74
N ILE A 115 4.81 13.11 5.00
CA ILE A 115 4.86 13.29 3.54
C ILE A 115 3.84 14.33 3.09
N LEU A 116 4.34 15.45 2.57
CA LEU A 116 3.60 16.33 1.67
C LEU A 116 3.81 15.76 0.27
N ILE A 117 2.74 15.35 -0.43
CA ILE A 117 2.81 15.06 -1.87
C ILE A 117 2.14 16.23 -2.57
N THR A 118 2.94 17.04 -3.27
CA THR A 118 2.50 18.35 -3.79
C THR A 118 2.12 18.30 -5.28
N SER A 119 2.12 17.13 -5.94
CA SER A 119 1.85 17.04 -7.39
C SER A 119 1.16 15.74 -7.82
N PHE A 120 -0.09 15.84 -8.30
CA PHE A 120 -0.98 14.74 -8.69
C PHE A 120 -1.08 14.54 -10.22
N GLN A 121 0.04 14.49 -10.95
CA GLN A 121 -0.02 14.48 -12.43
C GLN A 121 -0.28 13.09 -13.07
N LYS A 122 -0.11 11.98 -12.34
CA LYS A 122 -0.19 10.60 -12.89
C LYS A 122 -0.95 9.63 -12.00
N ILE A 123 -1.92 10.10 -11.21
CA ILE A 123 -2.63 9.26 -10.24
C ILE A 123 -4.11 9.23 -10.57
N THR A 124 -4.67 8.04 -10.77
CA THR A 124 -6.11 7.92 -11.07
C THR A 124 -6.99 7.92 -9.81
N SER A 125 -6.42 7.58 -8.64
CA SER A 125 -7.10 7.68 -7.33
C SER A 125 -6.11 7.80 -6.16
N VAL A 126 -6.40 8.66 -5.18
CA VAL A 126 -5.57 8.92 -3.98
C VAL A 126 -6.39 8.68 -2.72
N LEU A 127 -5.86 7.92 -1.77
CA LEU A 127 -6.41 7.80 -0.42
C LEU A 127 -5.38 8.21 0.63
N ASN A 128 -5.84 9.06 1.56
CA ASN A 128 -5.06 9.46 2.72
C ASN A 128 -5.54 8.67 3.95
N VAL A 129 -4.63 7.97 4.62
CA VAL A 129 -4.93 7.18 5.83
C VAL A 129 -4.08 7.71 6.96
N ASN A 130 -4.74 8.28 7.98
CA ASN A 130 -4.11 8.74 9.22
C ASN A 130 -4.16 7.64 10.29
#